data_AF-A0A1R1ES94-F1
#
_entry.id   AF-A0A1R1ES94-F1
#
_cell.length_a   1.000
_cell.length_b   1.000
_cell.length_c   1.000
_cell.angle_alpha   90.00
_cell.angle_beta   90.00
_cell.angle_gamma   90.00
#
_symmetry.space_group_name_H-M   'P 1'
#
loop_
_entity.id
_entity.type
_entity.pdbx_description
1 polymer ?
#
loop_
_entity_poly.entity_id
_entity_poly.type
_entity_poly.pdbx_seq_one_letter_code
_entity_poly.pdbx_strand_id
1 'polypeptide(L)'
;MNAFIFLKSNRKVMLIVEDVKSIRSNSVQGANLEVEGIDLEAAEIVVTDLDLKLGDLVPEDIKDLSGDYKDTDLQQELESLKQENAALKTENDSLKSRVSDVEMTLTEILFP
;
A
#
# COMPACT_ATOMS: atom_id res chain seq x y z
N MET A 1 9.62 6.43 17.65
CA MET A 1 10.57 6.91 16.61
C MET A 1 9.82 7.82 15.69
N ASN A 2 10.47 8.84 15.14
CA ASN A 2 9.81 9.82 14.28
C ASN A 2 10.28 9.63 12.84
N ALA A 3 9.35 9.83 11.90
CA ALA A 3 9.68 9.94 10.49
C ALA A 3 9.77 11.41 10.10
N PHE A 4 10.80 11.73 9.31
CA PHE A 4 11.06 13.06 8.80
C PHE A 4 10.95 13.01 7.28
N ILE A 5 10.12 13.88 6.74
CA ILE A 5 9.97 14.08 5.30
C ILE A 5 10.67 15.37 4.95
N PHE A 6 11.67 15.29 4.07
CA PHE A 6 12.50 16.43 3.68
C PHE A 6 12.69 16.51 2.18
N LEU A 7 12.93 17.73 1.68
CA LEU A 7 13.21 17.95 0.26
C LEU A 7 14.63 17.48 -0.07
N LYS A 8 14.79 16.68 -1.13
CA LYS A 8 16.12 16.24 -1.56
C LYS A 8 17.02 17.38 -2.03
N SER A 9 16.42 18.43 -2.59
CA SER A 9 17.14 19.57 -3.19
C SER A 9 17.93 20.40 -2.17
N ASN A 10 17.47 20.46 -0.92
CA ASN A 10 18.09 21.28 0.12
C ASN A 10 18.14 20.60 1.50
N ARG A 11 17.71 19.34 1.59
CA ARG A 11 17.66 18.53 2.82
C ARG A 11 16.88 19.16 3.98
N LYS A 12 15.97 20.08 3.70
CA LYS A 12 15.18 20.76 4.72
C LYS A 12 13.99 19.91 5.15
N VAL A 13 13.84 19.70 6.45
CA VAL A 13 12.67 19.01 7.04
C VAL A 13 11.41 19.82 6.75
N MET A 14 10.48 19.22 6.02
CA MET A 14 9.20 19.82 5.65
C MET A 14 8.06 19.33 6.53
N LEU A 15 8.15 18.08 6.99
CA LEU A 15 7.11 17.45 7.79
C LEU A 15 7.70 16.42 8.74
N ILE A 16 7.09 16.28 9.90
CA ILE A 16 7.45 15.31 10.94
C ILE A 16 6.22 14.48 11.24
N VAL A 17 6.36 13.16 11.19
CA VAL A 17 5.35 12.20 11.64
C VAL A 17 5.87 11.55 12.90
N GLU A 18 5.25 11.89 14.03
CA GLU A 18 5.62 11.38 15.35
C GLU A 18 5.10 9.95 15.56
N ASP A 19 5.88 9.16 16.29
CA ASP A 19 5.56 7.78 16.65
C ASP A 19 5.10 6.97 15.44
N VAL A 20 6.01 6.85 14.47
CA VAL A 20 5.73 6.15 13.22
C VAL A 20 5.30 4.70 13.50
N LYS A 21 4.22 4.28 12.84
CA LYS A 21 3.65 2.94 12.95
C LYS A 21 3.91 2.13 11.70
N SER A 22 3.71 2.73 10.53
CA SER A 22 3.90 2.06 9.25
C SER A 22 4.26 3.05 8.14
N ILE A 23 4.98 2.54 7.15
CA ILE A 23 5.32 3.23 5.90
C ILE A 23 4.86 2.34 4.75
N ARG A 24 3.98 2.88 3.90
CA ARG A 24 3.39 2.19 2.76
C ARG A 24 3.66 3.00 1.50
N SER A 25 4.64 2.58 0.71
CA SER A 25 5.05 3.25 -0.52
C SER A 25 5.36 4.75 -0.31
N ASN A 26 4.44 5.63 -0.68
CA ASN A 26 4.53 7.09 -0.55
C ASN A 26 3.66 7.67 0.58
N SER A 27 3.30 6.83 1.55
CA SER A 27 2.52 7.21 2.72
C SER A 27 3.23 6.81 4.02
N VAL A 28 3.04 7.62 5.06
CA VAL A 28 3.59 7.41 6.40
C VAL A 28 2.47 7.60 7.42
N GLN A 29 2.25 6.60 8.26
CA GLN A 29 1.26 6.64 9.32
C GLN A 29 1.95 6.69 10.68
N GLY A 30 1.61 7.69 11.49
CA GLY A 30 2.08 7.87 12.86
C GLY A 30 1.00 7.67 13.91
N ALA A 31 1.27 8.14 15.13
CA ALA A 31 0.28 8.11 16.21
C ALA A 31 -0.91 9.04 15.94
N ASN A 32 -0.61 10.28 15.52
CA ASN A 32 -1.58 11.38 15.43
C ASN A 32 -1.72 11.98 14.02
N LEU A 33 -0.86 11.58 13.10
CA LEU A 33 -0.80 12.14 11.75
C LEU A 33 -0.57 11.01 10.74
N GLU A 34 -1.30 11.11 9.64
CA GLU A 34 -1.08 10.29 8.45
C GLU A 34 -0.79 11.24 7.29
N VAL A 35 0.25 10.93 6.55
CA VAL A 35 0.66 11.69 5.37
C VAL A 35 0.70 10.76 4.19
N GLU A 36 -0.08 11.10 3.18
CA GLU A 36 -0.20 10.34 1.94
C GLU A 36 0.27 11.15 0.74
N GLY A 37 0.56 10.46 -0.36
CA GLY A 37 0.83 11.14 -1.63
C GLY A 37 2.17 11.89 -1.66
N ILE A 38 3.15 11.44 -0.88
CA ILE A 38 4.48 12.08 -0.84
C ILE A 38 5.14 11.90 -2.22
N ASP A 39 5.55 13.00 -2.84
CA ASP A 39 6.33 12.96 -4.08
C ASP A 39 7.75 12.48 -3.76
N LEU A 40 7.98 11.17 -3.94
CA LEU A 40 9.26 10.53 -3.68
C LEU A 40 10.34 10.88 -4.70
N GLU A 41 10.03 11.60 -5.79
CA GLU A 41 11.07 12.17 -6.65
C GLU A 41 11.68 13.40 -5.99
N ALA A 42 10.84 14.28 -5.43
CA ALA A 42 11.24 15.53 -4.80
C ALA A 42 11.64 15.41 -3.32
N ALA A 43 11.05 14.46 -2.60
CA ALA A 43 11.21 14.30 -1.16
C ALA A 43 11.69 12.89 -0.77
N GLU A 44 12.21 12.78 0.45
CA GLU A 44 12.68 11.54 1.04
C GLU A 44 12.09 11.37 2.45
N ILE A 45 11.86 10.12 2.83
CA ILE A 45 11.32 9.73 4.14
C ILE A 45 12.45 9.02 4.88
N VAL A 46 12.80 9.51 6.06
CA VAL A 46 13.77 8.85 6.94
C VAL A 46 13.18 8.70 8.33
N VAL A 47 13.36 7.52 8.93
CA VAL A 47 13.02 7.29 10.33
C VAL A 47 14.29 7.30 11.15
N THR A 48 14.32 8.09 12.22
CA THR A 48 15.51 8.19 13.07
C THR A 48 15.15 8.51 14.52
N ASP A 49 16.12 8.36 15.41
CA ASP A 49 16.04 8.72 16.83
C ASP A 49 16.49 10.17 17.10
N LEU A 50 16.99 10.87 16.09
CA LEU A 50 17.35 12.28 16.19
C LEU A 50 16.12 13.15 16.45
N ASP A 51 16.30 14.17 17.30
CA ASP A 51 15.29 15.19 17.57
C ASP A 51 15.43 16.38 16.61
N LEU A 52 14.99 16.19 15.36
CA LEU A 52 14.95 17.26 14.36
C LEU A 52 13.63 18.05 14.44
N LYS A 53 13.67 19.33 14.09
CA LYS A 53 12.50 20.22 14.02
C LYS A 53 12.19 20.60 12.58
N LEU A 54 10.98 21.12 12.38
CA LEU A 54 10.58 21.65 11.07
C LEU A 54 11.54 22.75 10.63
N GLY A 55 12.04 22.61 9.41
CA GLY A 55 12.98 23.53 8.82
C GLY A 55 14.45 23.28 9.12
N ASP A 56 14.78 22.31 9.98
CA ASP A 56 16.16 21.87 10.17
C ASP A 56 16.70 21.20 8.91
N LEU A 57 18.03 21.16 8.79
CA LEU A 57 18.71 20.39 7.77
C LEU A 57 18.96 18.97 8.27
N VAL A 58 18.57 17.98 7.48
CA VAL A 58 18.83 16.58 7.81
C VAL A 58 20.31 16.26 7.54
N PRO A 59 21.08 15.71 8.50
CA PRO A 59 22.49 15.33 8.31
C PRO A 59 22.67 14.30 7.19
N GLU A 60 23.80 14.33 6.48
CA GLU A 60 24.08 13.37 5.39
C GLU A 60 24.27 11.93 5.87
N ASP A 61 24.83 11.75 7.06
CA ASP A 61 25.18 10.47 7.69
C ASP A 61 24.10 9.94 8.64
N ILE A 62 22.85 10.35 8.42
CA ILE A 62 21.72 9.92 9.23
C ILE A 62 21.50 8.40 9.16
N LYS A 63 21.33 7.77 10.32
CA LYS A 63 20.90 6.38 10.40
C LYS A 63 19.40 6.30 10.08
N ASP A 64 19.07 5.69 8.95
CA ASP A 64 17.70 5.44 8.55
C ASP A 64 17.20 4.07 9.06
N LEU A 65 16.12 4.11 9.82
CA LEU A 65 15.39 2.98 10.38
C LEU A 65 14.07 2.72 9.65
N SER A 66 13.82 3.36 8.50
CA SER A 66 12.55 3.26 7.76
C SER A 66 12.19 1.81 7.39
N GLY A 67 13.20 0.95 7.19
CA GLY A 67 13.02 -0.46 6.88
C GLY A 67 12.21 -1.24 7.92
N ASP A 68 12.33 -0.90 9.21
CA ASP A 68 11.63 -1.58 10.30
C ASP A 68 10.13 -1.28 10.32
N TYR A 69 9.71 -0.24 9.60
CA TYR A 69 8.33 0.23 9.53
C TYR A 69 7.71 0.05 8.15
N LYS A 70 8.46 -0.47 7.17
CA LYS A 70 7.91 -0.75 5.84
C LYS A 70 6.92 -1.90 5.94
N ASP A 71 5.69 -1.59 5.60
CA ASP A 71 4.63 -2.59 5.57
C ASP A 71 4.79 -3.45 4.31
N THR A 72 5.18 -4.70 4.51
CA THR A 72 5.35 -5.69 3.44
C THR A 72 4.05 -6.40 3.09
N ASP A 73 2.97 -6.16 3.83
CA ASP A 73 1.69 -6.86 3.66
C ASP A 73 1.03 -6.57 2.31
N LEU A 74 1.35 -5.46 1.64
CA LEU A 74 0.78 -5.13 0.32
C LEU A 74 1.06 -6.20 -0.74
N GLN A 75 2.21 -6.89 -0.70
CA GLN A 75 2.48 -7.99 -1.62
C GLN A 75 1.65 -9.24 -1.28
N GLN A 76 1.50 -9.54 0.01
CA GLN A 76 0.69 -10.68 0.46
C GLN A 76 -0.79 -10.45 0.20
N GLU A 77 -1.29 -9.23 0.43
CA GLU A 77 -2.66 -8.84 0.15
C GLU A 77 -2.95 -8.89 -1.35
N LEU A 78 -2.01 -8.43 -2.19
CA LEU A 78 -2.14 -8.51 -3.65
C LEU A 78 -2.10 -9.96 -4.16
N GLU A 79 -1.28 -10.83 -3.59
CA GLU A 79 -1.30 -12.27 -3.89
C GLU A 79 -2.60 -12.94 -3.45
N SER A 80 -3.09 -12.61 -2.25
CA SER A 80 -4.37 -13.11 -1.73
C SER A 80 -5.53 -12.70 -2.63
N LEU A 81 -5.60 -11.41 -3.01
CA LEU A 81 -6.63 -10.89 -3.92
C LEU A 81 -6.55 -11.54 -5.31
N LYS A 82 -5.35 -11.84 -5.82
CA LYS A 82 -5.20 -12.58 -7.08
C LYS A 82 -5.75 -14.00 -6.99
N GLN A 83 -5.50 -14.69 -5.87
CA GLN A 83 -6.03 -16.04 -5.64
C GLN A 83 -7.55 -16.05 -5.53
N GLU A 84 -8.12 -15.10 -4.77
CA GLU A 84 -9.57 -14.95 -4.63
C GLU A 84 -10.23 -14.66 -5.98
N ASN A 85 -9.66 -13.74 -6.78
CA ASN A 85 -10.19 -13.42 -8.10
C ASN A 85 -10.12 -14.62 -9.07
N ALA A 86 -9.06 -15.43 -8.99
CA ALA A 86 -8.96 -16.66 -9.76
C ALA A 86 -10.06 -17.68 -9.38
N ALA A 87 -10.31 -17.86 -8.07
CA ALA A 87 -11.37 -18.74 -7.58
C ALA A 87 -12.76 -18.28 -8.03
N LEU A 88 -13.06 -16.99 -7.89
CA LEU A 88 -14.32 -16.39 -8.33
C LEU A 88 -14.53 -16.54 -9.84
N LYS A 89 -13.46 -16.42 -10.64
CA LYS A 89 -13.54 -16.62 -12.10
C LYS A 89 -13.90 -18.07 -12.45
N THR A 90 -13.28 -19.04 -11.77
CA THR A 90 -13.62 -20.47 -11.93
C THR A 90 -15.07 -20.76 -11.53
N GLU A 91 -15.54 -20.19 -10.42
CA GLU A 91 -16.94 -20.35 -10.00
C GLU A 91 -17.91 -19.73 -11.01
N ASN A 92 -17.60 -18.55 -11.53
CA ASN A 92 -18.42 -17.88 -12.54
C ASN A 92 -18.51 -18.69 -13.84
N ASP A 93 -17.39 -19.25 -14.33
CA ASP A 93 -17.38 -20.10 -15.51
C ASP A 93 -18.19 -21.41 -15.28
N SER A 94 -18.10 -21.99 -14.08
CA SER A 94 -18.93 -23.15 -13.71
C SER A 94 -20.43 -22.82 -13.68
N LEU A 95 -20.80 -21.68 -13.11
CA LEU A 95 -22.19 -21.22 -13.06
C LEU A 95 -22.73 -20.95 -14.47
N LYS A 96 -21.94 -20.33 -15.35
CA LYS A 96 -22.32 -20.12 -16.77
C LYS A 96 -22.58 -21.43 -17.49
N SER A 97 -21.72 -22.45 -17.29
CA SER A 97 -21.93 -23.78 -17.87
C SER A 97 -23.26 -24.38 -17.40
N ARG A 98 -23.53 -24.32 -16.09
CA ARG A 98 -24.78 -24.84 -15.51
C ARG A 98 -26.01 -24.11 -16.03
N VAL A 99 -25.94 -22.79 -16.22
CA VAL A 99 -27.02 -22.01 -16.82
C VAL A 99 -27.27 -22.48 -18.26
N SER A 100 -26.21 -22.64 -19.06
CA SER A 100 -26.32 -23.13 -20.43
C SER A 100 -26.95 -24.54 -20.52
N ASP A 101 -26.57 -25.45 -19.62
CA ASP A 101 -27.12 -26.81 -19.59
C ASP A 101 -28.63 -26.81 -19.26
N VAL A 102 -29.03 -25.94 -18.33
CA VAL A 102 -30.45 -25.75 -17.97
C VAL A 102 -31.23 -25.13 -19.13
N GLU A 103 -30.69 -24.11 -19.80
CA GLU A 103 -31.31 -23.47 -20.96
C GLU A 103 -31.50 -24.46 -22.12
N MET A 104 -30.51 -25.33 -22.38
CA MET A 104 -30.59 -26.38 -23.38
C MET A 104 -31.69 -27.40 -23.03
N THR A 105 -31.67 -27.90 -21.80
CA THR A 105 -32.68 -28.86 -21.32
C THR A 105 -34.10 -28.27 -21.40
N LEU A 106 -34.26 -27.00 -21.03
CA LEU A 106 -35.55 -26.31 -21.11
C LEU A 106 -36.02 -26.19 -22.56
N THR A 107 -35.10 -25.91 -23.49
CA THR A 107 -35.39 -25.82 -24.92
C THR A 107 -35.87 -27.17 -25.48
N GLU A 108 -35.17 -28.26 -25.14
CA GLU A 108 -35.56 -29.62 -25.55
C GLU A 108 -36.95 -30.03 -25.02
N ILE A 109 -37.30 -29.62 -23.80
CA ILE A 109 -38.62 -29.90 -23.22
C ILE A 109 -39.73 -29.07 -23.88
N LEU A 110 -39.46 -27.80 -24.17
CA LEU A 110 -40.47 -26.87 -24.71
C LEU A 110 -40.67 -27.03 -26.23
N PHE A 111 -39.66 -27.52 -26.94
CA PHE A 111 -39.65 -27.71 -28.40
C PHE A 111 -39.11 -29.09 -28.81
N PRO A 112 -39.80 -30.20 -28.42
CA PRO A 112 -39.34 -31.57 -28.65
C PRO A 112 -39.45 -32.05 -30.11
#